data_AF-A0A0D2QZK5-F1
#
_entry.id   AF-A0A0D2QZK5-F1
#
_cell.length_a   1.000
_cell.length_b   1.000
_cell.length_c   1.000
_cell.angle_alpha   90.00
_cell.angle_beta   90.00
_cell.angle_gamma   90.00
#
_symmetry.space_group_name_H-M   'P 1'
#
loop_
_entity.id
_entity.type
_entity.pdbx_description
1 polymer ?
#
loop_
_entity_poly.entity_id
_entity_poly.type
_entity_poly.pdbx_seq_one_letter_code
_entity_poly.pdbx_strand_id
1 'polypeptide(L)'
;MEKADVKNKWESSSWGRKLIVQKRRASLNDFDRFKLCWLRSRVLFLKALPQNFNRSLTSCNTVLQRSGVIKQELAKLKKENAS
;
A
#
# COMPACT_ATOMS: atom_id res chain seq x y z
N MET A 1 33.91 -19.78 -6.62
CA MET A 1 33.09 -18.65 -7.12
C MET A 1 34.04 -17.61 -7.66
N GLU A 2 33.88 -17.21 -8.91
CA GLU A 2 34.67 -16.13 -9.47
C GLU A 2 34.39 -14.83 -8.70
N LYS A 3 35.40 -13.97 -8.52
CA LYS A 3 35.28 -12.74 -7.73
C LYS A 3 34.17 -11.82 -8.26
N ALA A 4 33.90 -11.89 -9.56
CA ALA A 4 32.83 -11.17 -10.23
C ALA A 4 31.43 -11.60 -9.74
N ASP A 5 31.19 -12.90 -9.57
CA ASP A 5 29.88 -13.41 -9.13
C ASP A 5 29.57 -13.03 -7.70
N VAL A 6 30.58 -13.05 -6.83
CA VAL A 6 30.42 -12.65 -5.42
C VAL A 6 30.05 -11.18 -5.34
N LYS A 7 30.70 -10.33 -6.15
CA LYS A 7 30.44 -8.89 -6.21
C LYS A 7 29.04 -8.61 -6.76
N ASN A 8 28.63 -9.28 -7.83
CA ASN A 8 27.30 -9.14 -8.43
C ASN A 8 26.19 -9.61 -7.48
N LYS A 9 26.40 -10.73 -6.79
CA LYS A 9 25.47 -11.25 -5.77
C LYS A 9 25.37 -10.32 -4.57
N TRP A 10 26.48 -9.70 -4.18
CA TRP A 10 26.52 -8.72 -3.11
C TRP A 10 25.74 -7.44 -3.47
N GLU A 11 25.99 -6.87 -4.65
CA GLU A 11 25.32 -5.63 -5.08
C GLU A 11 23.83 -5.82 -5.36
N SER A 12 23.42 -7.02 -5.79
CA SER A 12 22.02 -7.41 -5.93
C SER A 12 21.34 -7.83 -4.62
N SER A 13 22.07 -7.92 -3.51
CA SER A 13 21.48 -8.20 -2.20
C SER A 13 20.79 -6.95 -1.64
N SER A 14 19.70 -7.14 -0.90
CA SER A 14 18.96 -6.04 -0.26
C SER A 14 19.84 -5.18 0.65
N TRP A 15 20.82 -5.81 1.31
CA TRP A 15 21.79 -5.11 2.14
C TRP A 15 22.83 -4.32 1.32
N GLY A 16 23.35 -4.89 0.23
CA GLY A 16 24.26 -4.21 -0.69
C GLY A 16 23.62 -2.99 -1.36
N ARG A 17 22.37 -3.12 -1.84
CA ARG A 17 21.59 -2.01 -2.39
C ARG A 17 21.40 -0.87 -1.37
N LYS A 18 21.15 -1.19 -0.10
CA LYS A 18 20.98 -0.20 0.98
C LYS A 18 22.25 0.65 1.15
N LEU A 19 23.41 0.03 1.17
CA LEU A 19 24.69 0.72 1.28
C LEU A 19 24.99 1.60 0.07
N ILE A 20 24.66 1.13 -1.15
CA ILE A 20 24.80 1.94 -2.37
C ILE A 20 23.91 3.18 -2.31
N VAL A 21 22.64 3.03 -1.91
CA VAL A 21 21.71 4.16 -1.75
C VAL A 21 22.19 5.12 -0.68
N GLN A 22 22.74 4.63 0.43
CA GLN A 22 23.30 5.48 1.49
C GLN A 22 24.46 6.32 0.97
N LYS A 23 25.40 5.72 0.23
CA LYS A 23 26.52 6.44 -0.40
C LYS A 23 26.03 7.51 -1.37
N ARG A 24 25.07 7.18 -2.23
CA ARG A 24 24.45 8.12 -3.19
C ARG A 24 23.72 9.27 -2.50
N ARG A 25 23.06 9.01 -1.37
CA ARG A 25 22.36 10.05 -0.57
C ARG A 25 23.33 10.95 0.18
N ALA A 26 24.46 10.43 0.62
CA ALA A 26 25.49 11.23 1.29
C ALA A 26 26.16 12.23 0.33
N SER A 27 26.35 11.85 -0.94
CA SER A 27 26.95 12.71 -1.98
C SER A 27 25.95 13.63 -2.69
N LEU A 28 24.71 13.73 -2.21
CA LEU A 28 23.66 14.47 -2.91
C LEU A 28 23.76 15.96 -2.60
N ASN A 29 23.83 16.79 -3.64
CA ASN A 29 23.82 18.25 -3.56
C ASN A 29 22.44 18.76 -3.07
N ASP A 30 22.42 19.92 -2.41
CA ASP A 30 21.18 20.47 -1.82
C ASP A 30 20.09 20.70 -2.88
N PHE A 31 20.44 21.11 -4.10
CA PHE A 31 19.48 21.24 -5.19
C PHE A 31 18.77 19.92 -5.54
N ASP A 32 19.49 18.80 -5.51
CA ASP A 32 18.89 17.48 -5.77
C ASP A 32 18.03 17.00 -4.60
N ARG A 33 18.35 17.43 -3.37
CA ARG A 33 17.49 17.18 -2.20
C ARG A 33 16.15 17.91 -2.33
N PHE A 34 16.15 19.15 -2.84
CA PHE A 34 14.91 19.88 -3.14
C PHE A 34 14.06 19.15 -4.18
N LYS A 35 14.66 18.68 -5.28
CA LYS A 35 13.94 17.86 -6.29
C LYS A 35 13.31 16.61 -5.67
N LEU A 36 14.06 15.89 -4.83
CA LEU A 36 13.56 14.69 -4.15
C LEU A 36 12.42 15.01 -3.19
N CYS A 37 12.49 16.11 -2.45
CA CYS A 37 11.43 16.55 -1.54
C CYS A 37 10.12 16.81 -2.31
N TRP A 38 10.20 17.57 -3.40
CA TRP A 38 9.04 17.90 -4.23
C TRP A 38 8.41 16.65 -4.87
N LEU A 39 9.24 15.77 -5.44
CA LEU A 39 8.77 14.51 -6.01
C LEU A 39 8.14 13.60 -4.96
N ARG A 40 8.70 13.54 -3.74
CA ARG A 40 8.17 12.73 -2.65
C ARG A 40 6.78 13.20 -2.22
N SER A 41 6.58 14.50 -2.04
CA SER A 41 5.27 15.07 -1.71
C SER A 41 4.22 14.72 -2.75
N ARG A 42 4.58 14.80 -4.04
CA ARG A 42 3.67 14.45 -5.15
C ARG A 42 3.34 12.95 -5.21
N VAL A 43 4.33 12.08 -4.98
CA VAL A 43 4.14 10.62 -4.97
C VAL A 43 3.32 10.15 -3.78
N LEU A 44 3.50 10.75 -2.59
CA LEU A 44 2.69 10.43 -1.41
C LEU A 44 1.21 10.75 -1.63
N PHE A 45 0.93 11.89 -2.25
CA PHE A 45 -0.43 12.29 -2.61
C PHE A 45 -1.10 11.29 -3.56
N LEU A 46 -0.43 10.94 -4.66
CA LEU A 46 -0.97 10.01 -5.65
C LEU A 46 -1.20 8.59 -5.11
N LYS A 47 -0.38 8.13 -4.15
CA LYS A 47 -0.56 6.81 -3.52
C LYS A 47 -1.68 6.80 -2.48
N ALA A 48 -1.94 7.91 -1.81
CA ALA A 48 -2.96 8.00 -0.77
C ALA A 48 -4.39 7.99 -1.34
N LEU A 49 -4.61 8.62 -2.51
CA LEU A 49 -5.92 8.70 -3.16
C LEU A 49 -6.58 7.32 -3.42
N PRO A 50 -5.94 6.36 -4.11
CA PRO A 50 -6.56 5.07 -4.40
C PRO A 50 -6.77 4.21 -3.15
N GLN A 51 -5.91 4.34 -2.13
CA GLN A 51 -6.04 3.62 -0.86
C GLN A 51 -7.26 4.10 -0.07
N ASN A 52 -7.45 5.42 0.02
CA ASN A 52 -8.62 6.00 0.70
C ASN A 52 -9.93 5.68 -0.03
N PHE A 53 -9.91 5.64 -1.37
CA PHE A 53 -11.06 5.25 -2.18
C PHE A 53 -11.45 3.78 -1.98
N ASN A 54 -10.48 2.85 -2.01
CA ASN A 54 -10.75 1.43 -1.79
C ASN A 54 -11.29 1.15 -0.37
N ARG A 55 -10.78 1.86 0.64
CA ARG A 55 -11.27 1.78 2.02
C ARG A 55 -12.72 2.25 2.18
N SER A 56 -13.13 3.28 1.43
CA SER A 56 -14.51 3.75 1.37
C SER A 56 -15.44 2.72 0.71
N LEU A 57 -15.03 2.17 -0.44
CA LEU A 57 -15.82 1.17 -1.17
C LEU A 57 -16.02 -0.12 -0.38
N THR A 58 -14.97 -0.61 0.29
CA THR A 58 -15.06 -1.80 1.16
C THR A 58 -15.99 -1.56 2.34
N SER A 59 -15.92 -0.38 2.97
CA SER A 59 -16.86 0.02 4.02
C SER A 59 -18.32 -0.01 3.53
N CYS A 60 -18.62 0.65 2.41
CA CYS A 60 -19.98 0.64 1.83
C CYS A 60 -20.48 -0.77 1.49
N ASN A 61 -19.61 -1.63 0.95
CA ASN A 61 -19.99 -3.01 0.64
C ASN A 61 -20.38 -3.78 1.91
N THR A 62 -19.61 -3.65 3.00
CA THR A 62 -19.94 -4.35 4.26
C THR A 62 -21.28 -3.89 4.86
N VAL A 63 -21.63 -2.61 4.74
CA VAL A 63 -22.93 -2.10 5.20
C VAL A 63 -24.08 -2.66 4.38
N LEU A 64 -23.94 -2.71 3.05
CA LEU A 64 -24.95 -3.28 2.16
C LEU A 64 -25.15 -4.79 2.43
N GLN A 65 -24.07 -5.55 2.57
CA GLN A 65 -24.13 -6.99 2.91
C GLN A 65 -24.85 -7.23 4.23
N ARG A 66 -24.52 -6.47 5.29
CA ARG A 66 -25.18 -6.56 6.60
C ARG A 66 -26.67 -6.24 6.51
N SER A 67 -27.05 -5.21 5.75
CA SER A 67 -28.46 -4.85 5.57
C SER A 67 -29.27 -5.95 4.86
N GLY A 68 -28.65 -6.67 3.91
CA GLY A 68 -29.26 -7.81 3.23
C GLY A 68 -29.55 -8.98 4.17
N VAL A 69 -28.58 -9.33 5.02
CA VAL A 69 -28.75 -10.39 6.04
C VAL A 69 -29.87 -10.03 7.02
N ILE A 70 -29.92 -8.80 7.52
CA ILE A 70 -30.97 -8.35 8.44
C ILE A 70 -32.37 -8.48 7.81
N LYS A 71 -32.52 -8.11 6.53
CA LYS A 71 -33.80 -8.29 5.81
C LYS A 71 -34.20 -9.75 5.68
N GLN A 72 -33.24 -10.64 5.43
CA GLN A 72 -33.49 -12.09 5.34
C GLN A 72 -33.93 -12.68 6.69
N GLU A 73 -33.24 -12.33 7.77
CA GLU A 73 -33.59 -12.79 9.13
C GLU A 73 -34.99 -12.30 9.55
N LEU A 74 -35.33 -11.04 9.28
CA LEU A 74 -36.66 -10.50 9.57
C LEU A 74 -37.77 -11.25 8.80
N ALA A 75 -37.50 -11.68 7.56
CA ALA A 75 -38.45 -12.44 6.78
C ALA A 75 -38.68 -13.87 7.33
N LYS A 76 -37.64 -14.50 7.92
CA LYS A 76 -37.77 -15.81 8.58
C LYS A 76 -38.65 -15.71 9.84
N LEU A 77 -38.36 -14.74 10.70
CA LEU A 77 -39.14 -14.50 11.93
C LEU A 77 -40.62 -14.19 11.65
N LYS A 78 -40.92 -13.49 10.55
CA LYS A 78 -42.30 -13.23 10.14
C LYS A 78 -43.06 -14.49 9.69
N LYS A 79 -42.36 -15.46 9.08
CA LYS A 79 -42.97 -16.74 8.69
C LYS A 79 -43.19 -17.65 9.91
N GLU A 80 -42.23 -17.66 10.84
CA GLU A 80 -42.33 -18.42 12.09
C GLU A 80 -43.51 -17.96 12.97
N ASN A 81 -43.74 -16.65 13.07
CA ASN A 81 -44.87 -16.10 13.84
C ASN A 81 -46.24 -16.21 13.15
N ALA A 82 -46.28 -16.62 11.88
CA ALA A 82 -47.51 -16.73 11.10
C ALA A 82 -48.07 -18.17 11.02
N SER A 83 -47.37 -19.15 11.61
CA SER A 83 -47.87 -20.50 11.91
C SER A 83 -48.28 -20.60 13.38
#